data_AF-A0A2S8GIV9-F1
#
_entry.id   AF-A0A2S8GIV9-F1
#
_cell.length_a   1.000
_cell.length_b   1.000
_cell.length_c   1.000
_cell.angle_alpha   90.00
_cell.angle_beta   90.00
_cell.angle_gamma   90.00
#
_symmetry.space_group_name_H-M   'P 1'
#
loop_
_entity.id
_entity.type
_entity.pdbx_description
1 polymer ?
#
loop_
_entity_poly.entity_id
_entity_poly.type
_entity_poly.pdbx_seq_one_letter_code
_entity_poly.pdbx_strand_id
1 'polypeptide(L)'
;MLFSLLTWSVPGNADEPPAADALTQTDLFISGEQGYKTYRIPSIAATNSGTLLAICEGRRAGIGDAGDIDLLVRRSTDGGRTWLPIQTIWDDGANTCGNPCVVVDDETGKIWLLATWNLGSDHEGQIIAQKSKDTRRVFVLSSDDDGVTWSKPREITETTKKQDWTWYATGPGAAIQLKQGPHKGRLVVPCDHIEAGTKGYYSHVIYSDDHGQTWQLGGRTPQPQVNECEAVELTGGRLMLCMRNYDRSLKARQVAFSDDGGATWSDQQIDEKLVEPRCQAAIHRLQWPSGDQPGVILFLNPAHPDKRQAMTLRASEDDGKTWPYARLLEPGSAAYSSLCVFQDRSGKQKIGCFYERDNYRRITFAPVDLDWVKGTDAK
;
A
#
# COMPACT_ATOMS: atom_id res chain seq x y z
N MET A 1 15.11 77.08 5.71
CA MET A 1 14.40 76.16 4.79
C MET A 1 15.32 74.98 4.51
N LEU A 2 14.75 73.78 4.61
CA LEU A 2 15.40 72.50 4.89
C LEU A 2 16.47 72.07 3.88
N PHE A 3 17.61 71.60 4.40
CA PHE A 3 18.53 70.69 3.71
C PHE A 3 18.05 69.25 3.92
N SER A 4 17.75 68.55 2.84
CA SER A 4 17.34 67.13 2.86
C SER A 4 18.58 66.24 2.80
N LEU A 5 18.75 65.39 3.82
CA LEU A 5 19.73 64.31 3.87
C LEU A 5 19.21 63.12 3.06
N LEU A 6 19.87 62.78 1.95
CA LEU A 6 19.72 61.46 1.32
C LEU A 6 20.71 60.49 1.98
N THR A 7 20.19 59.52 2.71
CA THR A 7 20.94 58.34 3.16
C THR A 7 21.01 57.33 2.03
N TRP A 8 22.22 56.88 1.70
CA TRP A 8 22.45 55.73 0.82
C TRP A 8 22.24 54.45 1.62
N SER A 9 21.32 53.58 1.18
CA SER A 9 21.18 52.23 1.70
C SER A 9 22.14 51.29 0.96
N VAL A 10 22.96 50.59 1.73
CA VAL A 10 23.82 49.49 1.27
C VAL A 10 22.94 48.26 1.07
N PRO A 11 22.99 47.52 -0.06
CA PRO A 11 22.36 46.22 -0.16
C PRO A 11 23.14 45.23 0.71
N GLY A 12 22.53 44.80 1.82
CA GLY A 12 23.06 43.76 2.69
C GLY A 12 22.52 42.38 2.33
N ASN A 13 23.46 41.43 2.33
CA ASN A 13 23.35 39.98 2.46
C ASN A 13 22.87 39.21 1.21
N ALA A 14 23.79 38.54 0.51
CA ALA A 14 24.52 37.31 0.90
C ALA A 14 23.61 36.09 0.80
N ASP A 15 23.81 35.37 -0.31
CA ASP A 15 23.55 33.95 -0.56
C ASP A 15 22.84 33.22 0.61
N GLU A 16 21.51 33.19 0.56
CA GLU A 16 20.79 32.10 1.20
C GLU A 16 21.20 30.80 0.50
N PRO A 17 21.62 29.76 1.24
CA PRO A 17 21.76 28.44 0.64
C PRO A 17 20.38 28.01 0.11
N PRO A 18 20.30 27.30 -1.03
CA PRO A 18 19.03 26.80 -1.53
C PRO A 18 18.34 26.01 -0.43
N ALA A 19 17.05 26.30 -0.21
CA ALA A 19 16.23 25.55 0.73
C ALA A 19 16.34 24.06 0.41
N ALA A 20 16.60 23.23 1.44
CA ALA A 20 16.60 21.78 1.35
C ALA A 20 15.42 21.32 0.49
N ASP A 21 15.68 20.53 -0.56
CA ASP A 21 14.73 20.16 -1.61
C ASP A 21 13.33 19.91 -1.03
N ALA A 22 12.40 20.82 -1.33
CA ALA A 22 11.05 20.73 -0.80
C ALA A 22 10.40 19.42 -1.27
N LEU A 23 9.85 18.65 -0.33
CA LEU A 23 9.13 17.41 -0.61
C LEU A 23 8.08 17.65 -1.70
N THR A 24 8.25 17.02 -2.85
CA THR A 24 7.30 17.12 -3.96
C THR A 24 6.10 16.21 -3.69
N GLN A 25 4.90 16.77 -3.77
CA GLN A 25 3.64 16.06 -3.56
C GLN A 25 2.67 16.36 -4.71
N THR A 26 2.11 15.33 -5.32
CA THR A 26 1.15 15.46 -6.43
C THR A 26 -0.16 14.76 -6.07
N ASP A 27 -1.25 15.50 -6.00
CA ASP A 27 -2.59 14.94 -5.79
C ASP A 27 -3.05 14.26 -7.08
N LEU A 28 -3.20 12.93 -7.05
CA LEU A 28 -3.59 12.13 -8.22
C LEU A 28 -5.10 11.94 -8.30
N PHE A 29 -5.75 11.79 -7.15
CA PHE A 29 -7.19 11.57 -7.06
C PHE A 29 -7.78 12.56 -6.06
N ILE A 30 -8.69 13.42 -6.53
CA ILE A 30 -9.30 14.51 -5.75
C ILE A 30 -10.80 14.24 -5.62
N SER A 31 -11.23 13.95 -4.40
CA SER A 31 -12.62 13.63 -4.06
C SER A 31 -13.57 14.75 -4.49
N GLY A 32 -14.65 14.37 -5.20
CA GLY A 32 -15.60 15.29 -5.81
C GLY A 32 -15.36 15.55 -7.30
N GLU A 33 -14.23 15.09 -7.85
CA GLU A 33 -13.93 15.20 -9.28
C GLU A 33 -14.25 13.89 -10.05
N GLN A 34 -14.41 14.01 -11.37
CA GLN A 34 -14.57 12.89 -12.31
C GLN A 34 -15.70 11.90 -11.96
N GLY A 35 -16.75 12.38 -11.27
CA GLY A 35 -17.95 11.59 -10.95
C GLY A 35 -17.87 10.75 -9.67
N TYR A 36 -16.79 10.85 -8.89
CA TYR A 36 -16.65 10.13 -7.63
C TYR A 36 -16.62 11.09 -6.45
N LYS A 37 -17.44 10.82 -5.43
CA LYS A 37 -17.46 11.64 -4.20
C LYS A 37 -16.23 11.40 -3.33
N THR A 38 -15.62 10.23 -3.40
CA THR A 38 -14.43 9.91 -2.63
C THR A 38 -13.55 8.92 -3.38
N TYR A 39 -12.23 9.10 -3.29
CA TYR A 39 -11.26 8.10 -3.71
C TYR A 39 -10.56 7.54 -2.48
N ARG A 40 -10.41 6.21 -2.41
CA ARG A 40 -9.80 5.55 -1.26
C ARG A 40 -8.96 4.34 -1.65
N ILE A 41 -8.25 3.78 -0.68
CA ILE A 41 -7.58 2.48 -0.76
C ILE A 41 -6.47 2.46 -1.83
N PRO A 42 -5.35 3.17 -1.58
CA PRO A 42 -4.24 3.27 -2.51
C PRO A 42 -3.51 1.93 -2.67
N SER A 43 -3.14 1.63 -3.90
CA SER A 43 -2.27 0.52 -4.30
C SER A 43 -1.34 1.05 -5.39
N ILE A 44 -0.02 0.87 -5.27
CA ILE A 44 0.94 1.37 -6.27
C ILE A 44 1.99 0.31 -6.62
N ALA A 45 2.35 0.22 -7.89
CA ALA A 45 3.48 -0.57 -8.39
C ALA A 45 4.28 0.19 -9.44
N ALA A 46 5.54 -0.19 -9.58
CA ALA A 46 6.38 0.12 -10.72
C ALA A 46 6.53 -1.15 -11.57
N THR A 47 6.32 -1.04 -12.88
CA THR A 47 6.49 -2.15 -13.82
C THR A 47 7.95 -2.37 -14.17
N ASN A 48 8.25 -3.49 -14.83
CA ASN A 48 9.60 -3.75 -15.37
C ASN A 48 10.08 -2.66 -16.35
N SER A 49 9.15 -1.95 -17.00
CA SER A 49 9.46 -0.84 -17.91
C SER A 49 9.67 0.50 -17.19
N GLY A 50 9.53 0.54 -15.86
CA GLY A 50 9.61 1.76 -15.04
C GLY A 50 8.31 2.58 -15.04
N THR A 51 7.23 2.05 -15.59
CA THR A 51 5.91 2.70 -15.55
C THR A 51 5.32 2.59 -14.16
N LEU A 52 4.79 3.69 -13.62
CA LEU A 52 4.08 3.69 -12.34
C LEU A 52 2.57 3.53 -12.56
N LEU A 53 1.95 2.64 -11.77
CA LEU A 53 0.51 2.38 -11.76
C LEU A 53 -0.04 2.76 -10.39
N ALA A 54 -0.74 3.90 -10.30
CA ALA A 54 -1.40 4.34 -9.07
C ALA A 54 -2.88 3.95 -9.13
N ILE A 55 -3.26 2.94 -8.34
CA ILE A 55 -4.57 2.28 -8.35
C ILE A 55 -5.33 2.65 -7.07
N CYS A 56 -6.64 2.88 -7.18
CA CYS A 56 -7.50 3.15 -6.04
C CYS A 56 -8.96 2.72 -6.29
N GLU A 57 -9.75 2.74 -5.23
CA GLU A 57 -11.20 2.73 -5.31
C GLU A 57 -11.74 4.12 -5.66
N GLY A 58 -12.60 4.20 -6.67
CA GLY A 58 -13.50 5.34 -6.91
C GLY A 58 -14.87 5.07 -6.31
N ARG A 59 -15.26 5.81 -5.27
CA ARG A 59 -16.54 5.62 -4.57
C ARG A 59 -17.55 6.69 -4.98
N ARG A 60 -18.62 6.30 -5.66
CA ARG A 60 -19.61 7.26 -6.20
C ARG A 60 -20.48 7.90 -5.11
N ALA A 61 -20.88 7.12 -4.10
CA ALA A 61 -21.85 7.57 -3.11
C ALA A 61 -21.22 8.33 -1.91
N GLY A 62 -19.94 8.12 -1.62
CA GLY A 62 -19.21 8.75 -0.53
C GLY A 62 -18.16 7.82 0.09
N ILE A 63 -17.86 8.00 1.37
CA ILE A 63 -16.78 7.28 2.08
C ILE A 63 -17.14 5.84 2.51
N GLY A 64 -18.36 5.35 2.25
CA GLY A 64 -18.77 4.00 2.68
C GLY A 64 -18.01 2.87 1.98
N ASP A 65 -17.90 1.70 2.60
CA ASP A 65 -17.14 0.54 2.10
C ASP A 65 -17.98 -0.44 1.23
N ALA A 66 -19.22 -0.04 0.89
CA ALA A 66 -20.12 -0.78 0.01
C ALA A 66 -21.01 0.18 -0.80
N GLY A 67 -21.51 -0.31 -1.93
CA GLY A 67 -22.24 0.44 -2.95
C GLY A 67 -21.49 0.43 -4.28
N ASP A 68 -21.84 1.38 -5.15
CA ASP A 68 -21.20 1.63 -6.45
C ASP A 68 -19.76 2.14 -6.25
N ILE A 69 -18.81 1.19 -6.36
CA ILE A 69 -17.38 1.40 -6.16
C ILE A 69 -16.62 0.72 -7.30
N ASP A 70 -15.82 1.51 -7.98
CA ASP A 70 -15.02 1.10 -9.14
C ASP A 70 -13.53 1.01 -8.78
N LEU A 71 -12.76 0.22 -9.52
CA LEU A 71 -11.30 0.24 -9.47
C LEU A 71 -10.76 1.11 -10.59
N LEU A 72 -9.89 2.05 -10.24
CA LEU A 72 -9.36 3.09 -11.11
C LEU A 72 -7.84 3.06 -11.11
N VAL A 73 -7.23 3.57 -12.19
CA VAL A 73 -5.79 3.73 -12.31
C VAL A 73 -5.40 5.04 -12.96
N ARG A 74 -4.29 5.60 -12.51
CA ARG A 74 -3.50 6.56 -13.27
C ARG A 74 -2.13 5.96 -13.56
N ARG A 75 -1.61 6.25 -14.75
CA ARG A 75 -0.34 5.72 -15.24
C ARG A 75 0.65 6.85 -15.48
N SER A 76 1.91 6.65 -15.07
CA SER A 76 3.02 7.56 -15.36
C SER A 76 4.19 6.81 -15.99
N THR A 77 4.71 7.33 -17.09
CA THR A 77 5.87 6.75 -17.81
C THR A 77 7.12 7.62 -17.68
N ASP A 78 7.14 8.53 -16.68
CA ASP A 78 8.21 9.50 -16.50
C ASP A 78 8.68 9.65 -15.05
N GLY A 79 8.50 8.59 -14.26
CA GLY A 79 8.90 8.56 -12.84
C GLY A 79 7.97 9.38 -11.95
N GLY A 80 6.68 9.50 -12.33
CA GLY A 80 5.66 10.16 -11.53
C GLY A 80 5.61 11.68 -11.67
N ARG A 81 6.27 12.26 -12.68
CA ARG A 81 6.27 13.71 -12.93
C ARG A 81 4.98 14.15 -13.60
N THR A 82 4.51 13.37 -14.57
CA THR A 82 3.21 13.53 -15.22
C THR A 82 2.43 12.24 -15.16
N TRP A 83 1.11 12.37 -15.10
CA TRP A 83 0.19 11.25 -14.98
C TRP A 83 -0.88 11.37 -16.05
N LEU A 84 -1.15 10.27 -16.75
CA LEU A 84 -2.24 10.18 -17.69
C LEU A 84 -3.60 10.35 -16.98
N PRO A 85 -4.67 10.70 -17.72
CA PRO A 85 -6.02 10.75 -17.18
C PRO A 85 -6.43 9.43 -16.50
N ILE A 86 -7.40 9.52 -15.60
CA ILE A 86 -7.96 8.35 -14.92
C ILE A 86 -8.51 7.36 -15.95
N GLN A 87 -8.18 6.09 -15.78
CA GLN A 87 -8.74 4.97 -16.50
C GLN A 87 -9.49 4.06 -15.51
N THR A 88 -10.66 3.57 -15.91
CA THR A 88 -11.39 2.55 -15.15
C THR A 88 -10.80 1.17 -15.47
N ILE A 89 -10.39 0.45 -14.43
CA ILE A 89 -9.98 -0.96 -14.51
C ILE A 89 -11.21 -1.87 -14.43
N TRP A 90 -12.09 -1.61 -13.45
CA TRP A 90 -13.27 -2.43 -13.21
C TRP A 90 -14.42 -1.57 -12.67
N ASP A 91 -15.54 -1.59 -13.39
CA ASP A 91 -16.84 -1.04 -13.00
C ASP A 91 -17.89 -2.16 -13.19
N ASP A 92 -18.66 -2.44 -12.14
CA ASP A 92 -19.74 -3.42 -12.14
C ASP A 92 -21.07 -2.78 -11.69
N GLY A 93 -21.29 -1.54 -12.12
CA GLY A 93 -22.47 -0.74 -11.84
C GLY A 93 -22.67 -0.51 -10.34
N ALA A 94 -23.84 -0.90 -9.82
CA ALA A 94 -24.19 -0.63 -8.42
C ALA A 94 -23.41 -1.47 -7.39
N ASN A 95 -22.51 -2.35 -7.83
CA ASN A 95 -21.77 -3.27 -6.99
C ASN A 95 -20.41 -2.72 -6.55
N THR A 96 -19.80 -3.41 -5.58
CA THR A 96 -18.56 -2.97 -4.96
C THR A 96 -17.39 -3.75 -5.53
N CYS A 97 -16.52 -3.09 -6.29
CA CYS A 97 -15.21 -3.59 -6.72
C CYS A 97 -14.14 -2.91 -5.86
N GLY A 98 -13.48 -3.62 -4.95
CA GLY A 98 -12.65 -2.97 -3.93
C GLY A 98 -11.46 -3.77 -3.42
N ASN A 99 -10.71 -3.15 -2.50
CA ASN A 99 -9.45 -3.64 -1.94
C ASN A 99 -8.40 -4.04 -3.00
N PRO A 100 -7.95 -3.11 -3.86
CA PRO A 100 -6.90 -3.39 -4.83
C PRO A 100 -5.60 -3.79 -4.14
N CYS A 101 -4.99 -4.87 -4.62
CA CYS A 101 -3.65 -5.32 -4.25
C CYS A 101 -2.88 -5.74 -5.52
N VAL A 102 -1.97 -4.87 -5.97
CA VAL A 102 -1.21 -5.07 -7.21
C VAL A 102 0.09 -5.83 -6.96
N VAL A 103 0.49 -6.66 -7.93
CA VAL A 103 1.83 -7.26 -8.02
C VAL A 103 2.28 -7.27 -9.48
N VAL A 104 3.55 -6.97 -9.69
CA VAL A 104 4.23 -7.17 -10.98
C VAL A 104 5.04 -8.45 -10.86
N ASP A 105 4.85 -9.36 -11.80
CA ASP A 105 5.71 -10.52 -11.94
C ASP A 105 6.98 -10.09 -12.69
N ASP A 106 8.10 -9.99 -11.97
CA ASP A 106 9.34 -9.47 -12.54
C ASP A 106 9.92 -10.40 -13.61
N GLU A 107 9.54 -11.67 -13.63
CA GLU A 107 10.06 -12.66 -14.59
C GLU A 107 9.30 -12.59 -15.93
N THR A 108 7.99 -12.32 -15.89
CA THR A 108 7.14 -12.29 -17.08
C THR A 108 6.79 -10.87 -17.54
N GLY A 109 6.93 -9.87 -16.65
CA GLY A 109 6.44 -8.50 -16.85
C GLY A 109 4.93 -8.36 -16.71
N LYS A 110 4.21 -9.45 -16.44
CA LYS A 110 2.76 -9.42 -16.30
C LYS A 110 2.35 -8.72 -15.00
N ILE A 111 1.33 -7.87 -15.10
CA ILE A 111 0.76 -7.19 -13.94
C ILE A 111 -0.48 -7.95 -13.51
N TRP A 112 -0.57 -8.27 -12.23
CA TRP A 112 -1.75 -8.87 -11.61
C TRP A 112 -2.34 -7.89 -10.60
N LEU A 113 -3.66 -7.71 -10.65
CA LEU A 113 -4.42 -6.95 -9.66
C LEU A 113 -5.42 -7.88 -8.98
N LEU A 114 -5.21 -8.11 -7.70
CA LEU A 114 -6.17 -8.82 -6.87
C LEU A 114 -7.14 -7.83 -6.25
N ALA A 115 -8.39 -8.24 -6.18
CA ALA A 115 -9.48 -7.42 -5.71
C ALA A 115 -10.56 -8.28 -5.07
N THR A 116 -11.49 -7.61 -4.41
CA THR A 116 -12.69 -8.19 -3.85
C THR A 116 -13.94 -7.62 -4.49
N TRP A 117 -15.01 -8.40 -4.46
CA TRP A 117 -16.31 -7.98 -4.96
C TRP A 117 -17.45 -8.41 -4.05
N ASN A 118 -18.48 -7.58 -3.93
CA ASN A 118 -19.77 -7.95 -3.36
C ASN A 118 -20.89 -7.11 -4.00
N LEU A 119 -22.14 -7.58 -3.84
CA LEU A 119 -23.30 -6.76 -4.17
C LEU A 119 -23.25 -5.45 -3.39
N GLY A 120 -23.57 -4.33 -4.04
CA GLY A 120 -23.53 -3.03 -3.36
C GLY A 120 -24.55 -2.89 -2.21
N SER A 121 -25.57 -3.76 -2.19
CA SER A 121 -26.54 -3.86 -1.10
C SER A 121 -26.08 -4.71 0.09
N ASP A 122 -24.97 -5.42 -0.04
CA ASP A 122 -24.42 -6.32 0.98
C ASP A 122 -23.29 -5.60 1.74
N HIS A 123 -23.65 -4.95 2.84
CA HIS A 123 -22.71 -4.21 3.66
C HIS A 123 -21.89 -5.15 4.56
N GLU A 124 -20.69 -4.72 4.97
CA GLU A 124 -19.76 -5.50 5.81
C GLU A 124 -20.45 -6.19 6.98
N GLY A 125 -21.24 -5.46 7.78
CA GLY A 125 -21.93 -6.03 8.95
C GLY A 125 -22.93 -7.14 8.60
N GLN A 126 -23.55 -7.09 7.43
CA GLN A 126 -24.45 -8.15 6.94
C GLN A 126 -23.66 -9.36 6.47
N ILE A 127 -22.55 -9.16 5.76
CA ILE A 127 -21.65 -10.23 5.32
C ILE A 127 -21.08 -10.96 6.53
N ILE A 128 -20.55 -10.24 7.52
CA ILE A 128 -20.04 -10.80 8.78
C ILE A 128 -21.12 -11.58 9.53
N ALA A 129 -22.35 -11.06 9.55
CA ALA A 129 -23.47 -11.70 10.23
C ALA A 129 -24.12 -12.83 9.41
N GLN A 130 -23.63 -13.12 8.20
CA GLN A 130 -24.21 -14.09 7.25
C GLN A 130 -25.69 -13.80 6.94
N LYS A 131 -26.03 -12.51 6.81
CA LYS A 131 -27.37 -11.99 6.48
C LYS A 131 -27.43 -11.27 5.14
N SER A 132 -26.30 -11.14 4.46
CA SER A 132 -26.20 -10.60 3.10
C SER A 132 -26.84 -11.54 2.08
N LYS A 133 -27.16 -11.03 0.89
CA LYS A 133 -27.69 -11.84 -0.22
C LYS A 133 -26.62 -12.71 -0.85
N ASP A 134 -25.41 -12.17 -0.95
CA ASP A 134 -24.20 -12.82 -1.43
C ASP A 134 -23.08 -12.67 -0.38
N THR A 135 -21.90 -13.22 -0.67
CA THR A 135 -20.69 -13.06 0.15
C THR A 135 -19.70 -12.11 -0.52
N ARG A 136 -18.65 -11.72 0.21
CA ARG A 136 -17.50 -11.02 -0.40
C ARG A 136 -16.58 -12.03 -1.09
N ARG A 137 -16.41 -11.88 -2.39
CA ARG A 137 -15.71 -12.79 -3.31
C ARG A 137 -14.36 -12.24 -3.71
N VAL A 138 -13.49 -13.09 -4.25
CA VAL A 138 -12.10 -12.76 -4.60
C VAL A 138 -11.92 -12.87 -6.10
N PHE A 139 -11.34 -11.83 -6.71
CA PHE A 139 -11.13 -11.72 -8.15
C PHE A 139 -9.69 -11.34 -8.46
N VAL A 140 -9.27 -11.69 -9.67
CA VAL A 140 -8.00 -11.26 -10.26
C VAL A 140 -8.23 -10.67 -11.64
N LEU A 141 -7.54 -9.57 -11.92
CA LEU A 141 -7.41 -8.94 -13.22
C LEU A 141 -5.94 -8.90 -13.61
N SER A 142 -5.65 -8.70 -14.89
CA SER A 142 -4.28 -8.64 -15.37
C SER A 142 -4.08 -7.68 -16.52
N SER A 143 -2.84 -7.23 -16.70
CA SER A 143 -2.38 -6.50 -17.88
C SER A 143 -1.11 -7.16 -18.41
N ASP A 144 -1.08 -7.39 -19.72
CA ASP A 144 0.06 -7.92 -20.47
C ASP A 144 0.77 -6.81 -21.29
N ASP A 145 0.33 -5.55 -21.15
CA ASP A 145 0.74 -4.41 -21.98
C ASP A 145 1.12 -3.17 -21.15
N ASP A 146 1.84 -3.40 -20.04
CA ASP A 146 2.38 -2.35 -19.17
C ASP A 146 1.29 -1.46 -18.52
N GLY A 147 0.12 -2.03 -18.24
CA GLY A 147 -1.00 -1.35 -17.60
C GLY A 147 -1.78 -0.43 -18.55
N VAL A 148 -1.72 -0.67 -19.87
CA VAL A 148 -2.49 0.08 -20.86
C VAL A 148 -3.93 -0.46 -20.97
N THR A 149 -4.09 -1.78 -20.99
CA THR A 149 -5.39 -2.45 -20.95
C THR A 149 -5.43 -3.51 -19.85
N TRP A 150 -6.65 -3.83 -19.41
CA TRP A 150 -6.89 -4.79 -18.34
C TRP A 150 -7.83 -5.89 -18.81
N SER A 151 -7.57 -7.13 -18.39
CA SER A 151 -8.44 -8.28 -18.63
C SER A 151 -9.79 -8.11 -17.92
N LYS A 152 -10.79 -8.89 -18.34
CA LYS A 152 -12.00 -9.05 -17.53
C LYS A 152 -11.66 -9.66 -16.16
N PRO A 153 -12.43 -9.36 -15.10
CA PRO A 153 -12.27 -10.00 -13.80
C PRO A 153 -12.48 -11.51 -13.89
N ARG A 154 -11.57 -12.27 -13.28
CA ARG A 154 -11.67 -13.71 -13.11
C ARG A 154 -11.85 -14.03 -11.64
N GLU A 155 -12.96 -14.69 -11.30
CA GLU A 155 -13.22 -15.13 -9.93
C GLU A 155 -12.26 -16.26 -9.54
N ILE A 156 -11.71 -16.18 -8.33
CA ILE A 156 -10.83 -17.19 -7.72
C ILE A 156 -11.28 -17.62 -6.32
N THR A 157 -12.47 -17.18 -5.88
CA THR A 157 -13.01 -17.40 -4.52
C THR A 157 -12.91 -18.85 -4.07
N GLU A 158 -13.22 -19.81 -4.94
CA GLU A 158 -13.27 -21.24 -4.59
C GLU A 158 -11.93 -21.78 -4.06
N THR A 159 -10.80 -21.31 -4.60
CA THR A 159 -9.46 -21.79 -4.20
C THR A 159 -8.79 -20.90 -3.16
N THR A 160 -9.36 -19.74 -2.86
CA THR A 160 -8.75 -18.71 -1.99
C THR A 160 -9.57 -18.34 -0.76
N LYS A 161 -10.77 -18.91 -0.60
CA LYS A 161 -11.67 -18.57 0.52
C LYS A 161 -12.33 -19.81 1.10
N LYS A 162 -12.18 -20.03 2.41
CA LYS A 162 -12.90 -21.12 3.11
C LYS A 162 -14.39 -20.78 3.27
N GLN A 163 -15.22 -21.82 3.36
CA GLN A 163 -16.68 -21.66 3.46
C GLN A 163 -17.14 -20.93 4.73
N ASP A 164 -16.40 -21.10 5.83
CA ASP A 164 -16.67 -20.46 7.12
C ASP A 164 -16.06 -19.05 7.20
N TRP A 165 -15.44 -18.53 6.14
CA TRP A 165 -14.96 -17.15 6.09
C TRP A 165 -16.04 -16.23 5.55
N THR A 166 -16.31 -15.16 6.29
CA THR A 166 -17.37 -14.20 5.99
C THR A 166 -16.85 -13.01 5.19
N TRP A 167 -16.46 -11.94 5.87
CA TRP A 167 -15.73 -10.82 5.28
C TRP A 167 -14.36 -11.28 4.79
N TYR A 168 -13.89 -10.66 3.71
CA TYR A 168 -12.61 -10.95 3.08
C TYR A 168 -12.06 -9.68 2.41
N ALA A 169 -10.77 -9.41 2.54
CA ALA A 169 -10.07 -8.34 1.82
C ALA A 169 -8.72 -8.82 1.25
N THR A 170 -8.36 -8.34 0.07
CA THR A 170 -7.04 -8.50 -0.57
C THR A 170 -6.19 -7.27 -0.28
N GLY A 171 -5.08 -7.43 0.42
CA GLY A 171 -4.31 -6.32 0.98
C GLY A 171 -5.16 -5.48 1.94
N PRO A 172 -5.43 -4.19 1.66
CA PRO A 172 -5.06 -3.48 0.45
C PRO A 172 -3.62 -2.95 0.50
N GLY A 173 -3.08 -2.62 -0.68
CA GLY A 173 -1.69 -2.16 -0.81
C GLY A 173 -0.98 -2.86 -1.95
N ALA A 174 0.22 -3.40 -1.70
CA ALA A 174 0.99 -4.14 -2.69
C ALA A 174 1.26 -5.58 -2.24
N ALA A 175 1.28 -6.50 -3.21
CA ALA A 175 1.73 -7.86 -3.04
C ALA A 175 3.21 -7.99 -3.47
N ILE A 176 3.86 -9.10 -3.13
CA ILE A 176 5.29 -9.31 -3.38
C ILE A 176 5.54 -10.54 -4.25
N GLN A 177 6.67 -10.53 -4.96
CA GLN A 177 7.24 -11.73 -5.56
C GLN A 177 8.51 -12.12 -4.80
N LEU A 178 8.58 -13.37 -4.35
CA LEU A 178 9.72 -13.86 -3.57
C LEU A 178 10.99 -13.91 -4.43
N LYS A 179 12.10 -13.44 -3.87
CA LYS A 179 13.40 -13.31 -4.55
C LYS A 179 14.41 -14.35 -4.12
N GLN A 180 14.20 -15.02 -2.99
CA GLN A 180 15.14 -15.98 -2.41
C GLN A 180 14.50 -17.33 -2.07
N GLY A 181 15.37 -18.31 -1.82
CA GLY A 181 14.99 -19.60 -1.29
C GLY A 181 14.22 -20.51 -2.27
N PRO A 182 13.66 -21.62 -1.75
CA PRO A 182 12.98 -22.64 -2.56
C PRO A 182 11.71 -22.16 -3.26
N HIS A 183 11.11 -21.05 -2.80
CA HIS A 183 9.88 -20.48 -3.34
C HIS A 183 10.13 -19.21 -4.17
N LYS A 184 11.37 -18.94 -4.59
CA LYS A 184 11.70 -17.83 -5.49
C LYS A 184 10.76 -17.85 -6.72
N GLY A 185 10.22 -16.68 -7.07
CA GLY A 185 9.27 -16.52 -8.17
C GLY A 185 7.80 -16.56 -7.73
N ARG A 186 7.49 -17.15 -6.56
CA ARG A 186 6.13 -17.16 -5.98
C ARG A 186 5.61 -15.75 -5.81
N LEU A 187 4.38 -15.50 -6.27
CA LEU A 187 3.61 -14.31 -5.94
C LEU A 187 2.89 -14.54 -4.62
N VAL A 188 3.03 -13.63 -3.66
CA VAL A 188 2.39 -13.70 -2.34
C VAL A 188 1.54 -12.45 -2.12
N VAL A 189 0.24 -12.66 -1.88
CA VAL A 189 -0.74 -11.60 -1.70
C VAL A 189 -1.27 -11.62 -0.27
N PRO A 190 -0.96 -10.60 0.53
CA PRO A 190 -1.51 -10.46 1.88
C PRO A 190 -3.03 -10.24 1.82
N CYS A 191 -3.76 -10.78 2.77
CA CYS A 191 -5.23 -10.74 2.83
C CYS A 191 -5.69 -10.74 4.30
N ASP A 192 -6.98 -10.49 4.52
CA ASP A 192 -7.64 -10.74 5.80
C ASP A 192 -9.04 -11.31 5.64
N HIS A 193 -9.53 -11.93 6.71
CA HIS A 193 -10.88 -12.48 6.78
C HIS A 193 -11.44 -12.46 8.20
N ILE A 194 -12.74 -12.69 8.29
CA ILE A 194 -13.44 -12.92 9.56
C ILE A 194 -14.08 -14.30 9.54
N GLU A 195 -13.75 -15.13 10.54
CA GLU A 195 -14.34 -16.46 10.70
C GLU A 195 -15.78 -16.38 11.24
N ALA A 196 -16.68 -17.17 10.66
CA ALA A 196 -18.04 -17.35 11.14
C ALA A 196 -18.05 -17.96 12.55
N GLY A 197 -19.11 -17.68 13.32
CA GLY A 197 -19.24 -18.18 14.69
C GLY A 197 -18.36 -17.40 15.70
N THR A 198 -17.03 -17.54 15.61
CA THR A 198 -16.09 -16.87 16.53
C THR A 198 -16.03 -15.37 16.31
N LYS A 199 -16.30 -14.91 15.07
CA LYS A 199 -16.07 -13.53 14.61
C LYS A 199 -14.62 -13.09 14.82
N GLY A 200 -13.69 -14.04 14.82
CA GLY A 200 -12.26 -13.77 14.91
C GLY A 200 -11.77 -13.11 13.63
N TYR A 201 -11.06 -11.99 13.77
CA TYR A 201 -10.40 -11.28 12.68
C TYR A 201 -8.99 -11.87 12.54
N TYR A 202 -8.67 -12.38 11.35
CA TYR A 202 -7.38 -12.99 11.04
C TYR A 202 -6.81 -12.39 9.76
N SER A 203 -5.48 -12.34 9.68
CA SER A 203 -4.77 -12.09 8.44
C SER A 203 -4.33 -13.43 7.84
N HIS A 204 -4.18 -13.48 6.53
CA HIS A 204 -3.66 -14.65 5.82
C HIS A 204 -2.97 -14.20 4.54
N VAL A 205 -2.45 -15.16 3.78
CA VAL A 205 -1.97 -14.89 2.42
C VAL A 205 -2.62 -15.84 1.43
N ILE A 206 -2.64 -15.43 0.18
CA ILE A 206 -2.83 -16.33 -0.97
C ILE A 206 -1.61 -16.22 -1.87
N TYR A 207 -1.34 -17.25 -2.66
CA TYR A 207 -0.13 -17.28 -3.47
C TYR A 207 -0.34 -17.97 -4.82
N SER A 208 0.61 -17.72 -5.72
CA SER A 208 0.72 -18.38 -7.02
C SER A 208 2.18 -18.78 -7.27
N ASP A 209 2.37 -20.02 -7.70
CA ASP A 209 3.67 -20.58 -8.10
C ASP A 209 3.82 -20.74 -9.62
N ASP A 210 2.81 -20.32 -10.39
CA ASP A 210 2.71 -20.53 -11.83
C ASP A 210 2.48 -19.22 -12.60
N HIS A 211 3.10 -18.15 -12.09
CA HIS A 211 3.05 -16.80 -12.67
C HIS A 211 1.61 -16.22 -12.73
N GLY A 212 0.79 -16.50 -11.71
CA GLY A 212 -0.56 -15.96 -11.54
C GLY A 212 -1.67 -16.69 -12.29
N GLN A 213 -1.36 -17.82 -12.95
CA GLN A 213 -2.36 -18.63 -13.64
C GLN A 213 -3.36 -19.22 -12.64
N THR A 214 -2.86 -19.86 -11.58
CA THR A 214 -3.66 -20.37 -10.46
C THR A 214 -3.28 -19.69 -9.15
N TRP A 215 -4.26 -19.61 -8.25
CA TRP A 215 -4.13 -18.98 -6.93
C TRP A 215 -4.61 -19.94 -5.86
N GLN A 216 -3.83 -20.06 -4.80
CA GLN A 216 -4.08 -21.00 -3.71
C GLN A 216 -4.08 -20.29 -2.36
N LEU A 217 -4.90 -20.79 -1.44
CA LEU A 217 -4.91 -20.32 -0.07
C LEU A 217 -3.60 -20.70 0.66
N GLY A 218 -2.97 -19.71 1.29
CA GLY A 218 -1.82 -19.89 2.18
C GLY A 218 -2.20 -19.95 3.65
N GLY A 219 -1.22 -19.73 4.53
CA GLY A 219 -1.41 -19.77 5.97
C GLY A 219 -2.18 -18.56 6.49
N ARG A 220 -3.00 -18.79 7.53
CA ARG A 220 -3.56 -17.71 8.37
C ARG A 220 -2.73 -17.49 9.63
N THR A 221 -2.89 -16.32 10.25
CA THR A 221 -2.19 -15.98 11.49
C THR A 221 -2.57 -16.90 12.66
N PRO A 222 -1.65 -17.17 13.61
CA PRO A 222 -1.93 -18.01 14.77
C PRO A 222 -3.06 -17.51 15.67
N GLN A 223 -3.10 -16.20 15.92
CA GLN A 223 -4.03 -15.55 16.84
C GLN A 223 -4.94 -14.54 16.10
N PRO A 224 -6.17 -14.33 16.59
CA PRO A 224 -7.09 -13.35 16.02
C PRO A 224 -6.67 -11.91 16.40
N GLN A 225 -7.58 -10.95 16.18
CA GLN A 225 -7.40 -9.52 16.47
C GLN A 225 -6.36 -8.85 15.57
N VAL A 226 -6.26 -9.33 14.34
CA VAL A 226 -5.49 -8.73 13.26
C VAL A 226 -6.35 -8.64 12.00
N ASN A 227 -6.01 -7.75 11.09
CA ASN A 227 -6.84 -7.46 9.91
C ASN A 227 -5.94 -7.12 8.70
N GLU A 228 -6.20 -6.02 7.97
CA GLU A 228 -5.42 -5.58 6.81
C GLU A 228 -3.91 -5.69 7.07
N CYS A 229 -3.19 -6.31 6.14
CA CYS A 229 -1.78 -6.60 6.31
C CYS A 229 -1.00 -6.41 5.00
N GLU A 230 0.32 -6.30 5.13
CA GLU A 230 1.26 -6.38 4.03
C GLU A 230 2.40 -7.35 4.36
N ALA A 231 3.02 -7.93 3.34
CA ALA A 231 4.12 -8.89 3.48
C ALA A 231 5.43 -8.32 2.95
N VAL A 232 6.54 -8.65 3.60
CA VAL A 232 7.90 -8.35 3.11
C VAL A 232 8.80 -9.58 3.28
N GLU A 233 9.65 -9.82 2.28
CA GLU A 233 10.67 -10.85 2.35
C GLU A 233 11.94 -10.31 3.05
N LEU A 234 12.40 -11.04 4.05
CA LEU A 234 13.59 -10.75 4.84
C LEU A 234 14.83 -11.42 4.21
N THR A 235 16.02 -11.05 4.68
CA THR A 235 17.25 -11.72 4.26
C THR A 235 17.17 -13.20 4.62
N GLY A 236 17.57 -14.08 3.69
CA GLY A 236 17.46 -15.54 3.87
C GLY A 236 16.10 -16.14 3.52
N GLY A 237 15.15 -15.35 2.99
CA GLY A 237 13.89 -15.86 2.43
C GLY A 237 12.73 -16.04 3.43
N ARG A 238 12.93 -15.69 4.71
CA ARG A 238 11.85 -15.64 5.70
C ARG A 238 10.89 -14.52 5.34
N LEU A 239 9.59 -14.72 5.50
CA LEU A 239 8.59 -13.67 5.31
C LEU A 239 8.19 -13.04 6.66
N MET A 240 7.93 -11.75 6.64
CA MET A 240 7.26 -11.04 7.74
C MET A 240 5.91 -10.50 7.24
N LEU A 241 4.85 -10.76 7.98
CA LEU A 241 3.54 -10.16 7.79
C LEU A 241 3.37 -9.01 8.79
N CYS A 242 3.09 -7.80 8.32
CA CYS A 242 2.84 -6.64 9.17
C CYS A 242 1.36 -6.29 9.14
N MET A 243 0.69 -6.41 10.30
CA MET A 243 -0.76 -6.47 10.39
C MET A 243 -1.35 -5.33 11.20
N ARG A 244 -2.49 -4.82 10.73
CA ARG A 244 -3.33 -3.89 11.46
C ARG A 244 -3.89 -4.56 12.69
N ASN A 245 -3.63 -3.97 13.84
CA ASN A 245 -4.02 -4.50 15.12
C ASN A 245 -5.48 -4.13 15.48
N TYR A 246 -6.26 -5.12 15.90
CA TYR A 246 -7.63 -4.97 16.38
C TYR A 246 -7.78 -5.21 17.89
N ASP A 247 -6.70 -5.56 18.60
CA ASP A 247 -6.67 -5.47 20.06
C ASP A 247 -6.78 -3.98 20.44
N ARG A 248 -7.87 -3.64 21.14
CA ARG A 248 -8.17 -2.25 21.43
C ARG A 248 -7.31 -1.63 22.52
N SER A 249 -6.63 -2.47 23.31
CA SER A 249 -5.74 -2.06 24.38
C SER A 249 -4.34 -1.65 23.89
N LEU A 250 -4.00 -2.00 22.63
CA LEU A 250 -2.67 -1.83 22.06
C LEU A 250 -2.70 -0.85 20.89
N LYS A 251 -1.61 -0.09 20.73
CA LYS A 251 -1.49 1.05 19.80
C LYS A 251 -0.35 0.87 18.80
N ALA A 252 -0.07 -0.37 18.44
CA ALA A 252 1.08 -0.75 17.63
C ALA A 252 0.72 -1.90 16.70
N ARG A 253 1.47 -2.01 15.60
CA ARG A 253 1.34 -3.11 14.63
C ARG A 253 1.56 -4.45 15.31
N GLN A 254 0.92 -5.48 14.76
CA GLN A 254 1.34 -6.86 15.01
C GLN A 254 2.20 -7.36 13.86
N VAL A 255 3.16 -8.24 14.15
CA VAL A 255 3.98 -8.95 13.16
C VAL A 255 3.91 -10.45 13.38
N ALA A 256 4.03 -11.23 12.32
CA ALA A 256 4.18 -12.69 12.34
C ALA A 256 5.14 -13.12 11.23
N PHE A 257 5.70 -14.32 11.32
CA PHE A 257 6.75 -14.76 10.42
C PHE A 257 6.47 -16.12 9.81
N SER A 258 6.99 -16.34 8.60
CA SER A 258 6.86 -17.60 7.86
C SER A 258 8.21 -18.01 7.28
N ASP A 259 8.57 -19.27 7.50
CA ASP A 259 9.82 -19.89 7.03
C ASP A 259 9.59 -20.83 5.82
N ASP A 260 8.35 -20.91 5.32
CA ASP A 260 7.91 -21.84 4.27
C ASP A 260 7.16 -21.14 3.12
N GLY A 261 7.54 -19.89 2.84
CA GLY A 261 6.99 -19.11 1.72
C GLY A 261 5.51 -18.75 1.89
N GLY A 262 5.05 -18.57 3.14
CA GLY A 262 3.70 -18.12 3.48
C GLY A 262 2.68 -19.25 3.72
N ALA A 263 3.12 -20.51 3.79
CA ALA A 263 2.22 -21.64 4.02
C ALA A 263 1.82 -21.77 5.51
N THR A 264 2.72 -21.45 6.44
CA THR A 264 2.46 -21.38 7.87
C THR A 264 3.04 -20.10 8.48
N TRP A 265 2.45 -19.65 9.58
CA TRP A 265 2.86 -18.45 10.31
C TRP A 265 3.09 -18.75 11.78
N SER A 266 4.11 -18.16 12.38
CA SER A 266 4.50 -18.30 13.78
C SER A 266 4.92 -16.95 14.37
N ASP A 267 5.26 -16.95 15.66
CA ASP A 267 5.83 -15.79 16.37
C ASP A 267 5.00 -14.50 16.23
N GLN A 268 3.66 -14.63 16.28
CA GLN A 268 2.77 -13.47 16.24
C GLN A 268 2.94 -12.63 17.51
N GLN A 269 3.38 -11.39 17.33
CA GLN A 269 3.71 -10.49 18.43
C GLN A 269 3.45 -9.02 18.08
N ILE A 270 3.46 -8.17 19.09
CA ILE A 270 3.34 -6.72 18.92
C ILE A 270 4.72 -6.14 18.61
N ASP A 271 4.80 -5.23 17.64
CA ASP A 271 5.98 -4.41 17.42
C ASP A 271 5.72 -2.98 17.92
N GLU A 272 6.05 -2.73 19.20
CA GLU A 272 5.83 -1.45 19.87
C GLU A 272 6.52 -0.25 19.20
N LYS A 273 7.53 -0.51 18.34
CA LYS A 273 8.23 0.53 17.59
C LYS A 273 7.35 1.11 16.47
N LEU A 274 6.36 0.34 16.01
CA LEU A 274 5.46 0.67 14.92
C LEU A 274 4.10 1.08 15.48
N VAL A 275 4.05 2.27 16.09
CA VAL A 275 2.81 2.88 16.60
C VAL A 275 1.78 3.06 15.48
N GLU A 276 0.52 2.74 15.73
CA GLU A 276 -0.58 2.91 14.77
C GLU A 276 -1.92 3.31 15.41
N PRO A 277 -2.84 3.93 14.63
CA PRO A 277 -4.19 4.28 15.06
C PRO A 277 -5.23 3.24 14.65
N ARG A 278 -4.82 2.00 14.33
CA ARG A 278 -5.63 0.94 13.69
C ARG A 278 -6.00 1.33 12.26
N CYS A 279 -5.00 1.31 11.39
CA CYS A 279 -5.11 1.70 9.99
C CYS A 279 -4.28 0.74 9.13
N GLN A 280 -4.58 0.61 7.84
CA GLN A 280 -3.65 -0.01 6.91
C GLN A 280 -2.30 0.74 6.92
N ALA A 281 -1.22 0.01 6.65
CA ALA A 281 0.14 0.53 6.54
C ALA A 281 0.87 -0.23 5.43
N ALA A 282 1.85 0.42 4.79
CA ALA A 282 2.68 -0.19 3.76
C ALA A 282 4.01 -0.68 4.32
N ILE A 283 4.51 -1.81 3.82
CA ILE A 283 5.86 -2.31 4.08
C ILE A 283 6.47 -2.88 2.79
N HIS A 284 7.70 -2.46 2.47
CA HIS A 284 8.32 -2.86 1.20
C HIS A 284 9.83 -2.92 1.31
N ARG A 285 10.45 -3.86 0.59
CA ARG A 285 11.92 -3.93 0.52
C ARG A 285 12.44 -2.96 -0.55
N LEU A 286 13.28 -2.02 -0.13
CA LEU A 286 13.96 -1.09 -1.04
C LEU A 286 15.13 -1.76 -1.75
N GLN A 287 15.97 -2.46 -1.00
CA GLN A 287 17.17 -3.11 -1.50
C GLN A 287 17.55 -4.34 -0.67
N TRP A 288 18.22 -5.28 -1.32
CA TRP A 288 18.88 -6.42 -0.68
C TRP A 288 20.27 -6.03 -0.19
N PRO A 289 20.80 -6.68 0.86
CA PRO A 289 22.18 -6.47 1.26
C PRO A 289 23.13 -6.88 0.13
N SER A 290 24.19 -6.10 -0.09
CA SER A 290 25.18 -6.34 -1.13
C SER A 290 26.55 -5.78 -0.72
N GLY A 291 27.52 -6.67 -0.51
CA GLY A 291 28.83 -6.27 0.03
C GLY A 291 28.66 -5.62 1.40
N ASP A 292 29.21 -4.41 1.55
CA ASP A 292 29.12 -3.62 2.78
C ASP A 292 27.80 -2.82 2.90
N GLN A 293 26.95 -2.83 1.87
CA GLN A 293 25.67 -2.13 1.90
C GLN A 293 24.60 -3.00 2.59
N PRO A 294 23.90 -2.48 3.63
CA PRO A 294 22.83 -3.21 4.27
C PRO A 294 21.62 -3.34 3.33
N GLY A 295 20.80 -4.36 3.59
CA GLY A 295 19.45 -4.40 3.02
C GLY A 295 18.59 -3.33 3.69
N VAL A 296 17.60 -2.80 2.98
CA VAL A 296 16.71 -1.76 3.51
C VAL A 296 15.25 -2.17 3.35
N ILE A 297 14.50 -2.15 4.45
CA ILE A 297 13.04 -2.27 4.47
C ILE A 297 12.45 -0.91 4.82
N LEU A 298 11.39 -0.53 4.12
CA LEU A 298 10.62 0.68 4.31
C LEU A 298 9.29 0.36 4.98
N PHE A 299 8.82 1.25 5.86
CA PHE A 299 7.49 1.17 6.45
C PHE A 299 6.83 2.54 6.44
N LEU A 300 5.58 2.61 6.00
CA LEU A 300 4.82 3.85 5.86
C LEU A 300 3.47 3.71 6.53
N ASN A 301 3.18 4.58 7.50
CA ASN A 301 1.89 4.63 8.18
C ASN A 301 1.59 5.99 8.80
N PRO A 302 0.34 6.24 9.24
CA PRO A 302 0.04 7.30 10.19
C PRO A 302 0.64 6.96 11.55
N ALA A 303 1.76 7.60 11.91
CA ALA A 303 2.53 7.30 13.12
C ALA A 303 1.95 8.00 14.36
N HIS A 304 0.71 7.67 14.71
CA HIS A 304 0.01 8.25 15.86
C HIS A 304 -0.84 7.18 16.56
N PRO A 305 -0.90 7.15 17.90
CA PRO A 305 -1.58 6.09 18.65
C PRO A 305 -3.12 6.04 18.54
N ASP A 306 -3.74 7.02 17.88
CA ASP A 306 -5.19 7.27 18.01
C ASP A 306 -5.84 7.88 16.77
N LYS A 307 -5.11 8.69 16.02
CA LYS A 307 -5.63 9.44 14.89
C LYS A 307 -4.92 9.03 13.62
N ARG A 308 -5.67 8.96 12.52
CA ARG A 308 -5.12 8.84 11.17
C ARG A 308 -4.50 10.18 10.76
N GLN A 309 -3.28 10.42 11.25
CA GLN A 309 -2.48 11.61 10.99
C GLN A 309 -0.97 11.30 11.14
N ALA A 310 -0.14 12.26 10.76
CA ALA A 310 1.33 12.14 10.84
C ALA A 310 1.88 10.98 9.98
N MET A 311 1.58 10.99 8.68
CA MET A 311 2.11 10.00 7.73
C MET A 311 3.63 10.04 7.74
N THR A 312 4.25 8.94 8.15
CA THR A 312 5.70 8.88 8.42
C THR A 312 6.29 7.69 7.69
N LEU A 313 7.34 7.95 6.91
CA LEU A 313 8.16 6.93 6.28
C LEU A 313 9.33 6.56 7.20
N ARG A 314 9.53 5.27 7.44
CA ARG A 314 10.61 4.71 8.24
C ARG A 314 11.49 3.81 7.39
N ALA A 315 12.76 3.70 7.74
CA ALA A 315 13.68 2.73 7.15
C ALA A 315 14.38 1.90 8.23
N SER A 316 14.51 0.61 7.95
CA SER A 316 15.23 -0.38 8.74
C SER A 316 16.37 -0.97 7.90
N GLU A 317 17.54 -1.12 8.50
CA GLU A 317 18.73 -1.71 7.88
C GLU A 317 19.05 -3.13 8.42
N ASP A 318 18.15 -3.68 9.24
CA ASP A 318 18.34 -4.93 9.99
C ASP A 318 17.10 -5.84 9.92
N ASP A 319 16.45 -5.85 8.75
CA ASP A 319 15.27 -6.68 8.46
C ASP A 319 14.06 -6.41 9.38
N GLY A 320 13.82 -5.14 9.70
CA GLY A 320 12.68 -4.71 10.50
C GLY A 320 12.88 -4.84 12.01
N LYS A 321 14.06 -5.24 12.48
CA LYS A 321 14.33 -5.37 13.93
C LYS A 321 14.41 -4.01 14.59
N THR A 322 14.98 -3.00 13.95
CA THR A 322 15.02 -1.62 14.42
C THR A 322 14.67 -0.64 13.30
N TRP A 323 14.18 0.54 13.69
CA TRP A 323 13.73 1.59 12.77
C TRP A 323 14.42 2.93 13.11
N PRO A 324 15.76 3.03 12.90
CA PRO A 324 16.55 4.19 13.33
C PRO A 324 16.25 5.46 12.50
N TYR A 325 15.69 5.32 11.30
CA TYR A 325 15.37 6.43 10.41
C TYR A 325 13.86 6.61 10.30
N ALA A 326 13.40 7.85 10.45
CA ALA A 326 12.00 8.22 10.28
C ALA A 326 11.86 9.67 9.81
N ARG A 327 11.03 9.89 8.79
CA ARG A 327 10.74 11.21 8.23
C ARG A 327 9.25 11.39 7.98
N LEU A 328 8.74 12.55 8.39
CA LEU A 328 7.34 12.93 8.27
C LEU A 328 7.05 13.42 6.85
N LEU A 329 6.09 12.78 6.17
CA LEU A 329 5.60 13.17 4.84
C LEU A 329 4.41 14.12 4.92
N GLU A 330 3.47 13.85 5.83
CA GLU A 330 2.25 14.65 6.00
C GLU A 330 1.89 14.79 7.49
N PRO A 331 2.00 16.01 8.07
CA PRO A 331 1.68 16.23 9.48
C PRO A 331 0.18 16.11 9.80
N GLY A 332 -0.69 16.46 8.85
CA GLY A 332 -2.13 16.49 9.02
C GLY A 332 -2.80 15.12 8.89
N SER A 333 -4.10 15.14 8.56
CA SER A 333 -4.87 13.92 8.35
C SER A 333 -4.28 13.11 7.21
N ALA A 334 -3.96 11.86 7.49
CA ALA A 334 -3.46 10.89 6.54
C ALA A 334 -3.80 9.46 6.99
N ALA A 335 -4.15 8.59 6.04
CA ALA A 335 -4.73 7.28 6.34
C ALA A 335 -4.00 6.15 5.60
N TYR A 336 -4.62 5.50 4.61
CA TYR A 336 -4.03 4.32 3.98
C TYR A 336 -2.87 4.74 3.08
N SER A 337 -1.93 3.84 2.86
CA SER A 337 -0.72 4.08 2.08
C SER A 337 -0.24 2.84 1.35
N SER A 338 0.51 3.03 0.27
CA SER A 338 1.21 1.99 -0.47
C SER A 338 2.59 2.51 -0.92
N LEU A 339 3.52 1.58 -1.11
CA LEU A 339 4.91 1.87 -1.49
C LEU A 339 5.29 1.12 -2.75
N CYS A 340 6.07 1.76 -3.62
CA CYS A 340 6.80 1.10 -4.69
C CYS A 340 8.24 1.62 -4.77
N VAL A 341 9.12 0.83 -5.38
CA VAL A 341 10.49 1.21 -5.70
C VAL A 341 10.60 1.35 -7.20
N PHE A 342 11.21 2.42 -7.68
CA PHE A 342 11.38 2.68 -9.11
C PHE A 342 12.68 3.40 -9.38
N GLN A 343 13.06 3.51 -10.65
CA GLN A 343 14.16 4.37 -11.09
C GLN A 343 13.59 5.61 -11.76
N ASP A 344 14.08 6.79 -11.40
CA ASP A 344 13.75 8.00 -12.16
C ASP A 344 14.49 8.04 -13.51
N ARG A 345 14.23 9.07 -14.32
CA ARG A 345 14.87 9.23 -15.65
C ARG A 345 16.41 9.35 -15.60
N SER A 346 17.00 9.66 -14.45
CA SER A 346 18.45 9.69 -14.26
C SER A 346 19.03 8.33 -13.88
N GLY A 347 18.18 7.33 -13.64
CA GLY A 347 18.57 6.01 -13.11
C GLY A 347 18.71 5.98 -11.59
N LYS A 348 18.39 7.07 -10.88
CA LYS A 348 18.43 7.09 -9.41
C LYS A 348 17.24 6.29 -8.86
N GLN A 349 17.51 5.39 -7.92
CA GLN A 349 16.46 4.67 -7.20
C GLN A 349 15.64 5.66 -6.37
N LYS A 350 14.31 5.56 -6.47
CA LYS A 350 13.33 6.36 -5.77
C LYS A 350 12.31 5.47 -5.07
N ILE A 351 11.72 6.03 -4.03
CA ILE A 351 10.64 5.48 -3.22
C ILE A 351 9.38 6.25 -3.60
N GLY A 352 8.39 5.56 -4.17
CA GLY A 352 7.07 6.12 -4.45
C GLY A 352 6.16 5.94 -3.24
N CYS A 353 5.83 7.01 -2.53
CA CYS A 353 4.86 7.00 -1.44
C CYS A 353 3.49 7.43 -1.98
N PHE A 354 2.49 6.53 -1.92
CA PHE A 354 1.14 6.81 -2.38
C PHE A 354 0.14 6.66 -1.25
N TYR A 355 -0.53 7.74 -0.83
CA TYR A 355 -1.30 7.73 0.42
C TYR A 355 -2.50 8.68 0.43
N GLU A 356 -3.48 8.37 1.27
CA GLU A 356 -4.65 9.21 1.50
C GLU A 356 -4.33 10.35 2.46
N ARG A 357 -4.82 11.57 2.18
CA ARG A 357 -4.66 12.74 3.05
C ARG A 357 -5.82 13.71 3.02
N ASP A 358 -5.73 14.74 3.86
CA ASP A 358 -6.70 15.83 3.97
C ASP A 358 -8.13 15.31 4.19
N ASN A 359 -8.30 14.44 5.20
CA ASN A 359 -9.58 13.82 5.53
C ASN A 359 -10.23 13.13 4.33
N TYR A 360 -9.46 12.31 3.61
CA TYR A 360 -9.90 11.53 2.44
C TYR A 360 -10.30 12.39 1.23
N ARG A 361 -9.90 13.67 1.19
CA ARG A 361 -10.13 14.52 0.02
C ARG A 361 -9.16 14.26 -1.12
N ARG A 362 -8.00 13.67 -0.82
CA ARG A 362 -6.91 13.46 -1.76
C ARG A 362 -6.26 12.10 -1.57
N ILE A 363 -5.85 11.48 -2.67
CA ILE A 363 -4.78 10.48 -2.68
C ILE A 363 -3.59 11.08 -3.42
N THR A 364 -2.44 11.10 -2.75
CA THR A 364 -1.26 11.87 -3.13
C THR A 364 -0.09 10.95 -3.37
N PHE A 365 0.68 11.24 -4.43
CA PHE A 365 1.96 10.62 -4.71
C PHE A 365 3.10 11.55 -4.31
N ALA A 366 4.10 11.01 -3.61
CA ALA A 366 5.30 11.70 -3.20
C ALA A 366 6.53 10.83 -3.47
N PRO A 367 7.37 11.18 -4.46
CA PRO A 367 8.64 10.49 -4.70
C PRO A 367 9.73 11.03 -3.78
N VAL A 368 10.41 10.14 -3.06
CA VAL A 368 11.58 10.45 -2.21
C VAL A 368 12.72 9.47 -2.49
N ASP A 369 13.86 9.61 -1.83
CA ASP A 369 14.92 8.61 -1.84
C ASP A 369 15.42 8.30 -0.42
N LEU A 370 16.35 7.35 -0.31
CA LEU A 370 16.85 6.90 0.98
C LEU A 370 17.58 8.01 1.75
N ASP A 371 18.27 8.91 1.06
CA ASP A 371 18.96 10.05 1.67
C ASP A 371 17.95 10.98 2.36
N TRP A 372 16.80 11.21 1.72
CA TRP A 372 15.71 11.99 2.31
C TRP A 372 15.19 11.36 3.60
N VAL A 373 14.93 10.05 3.58
CA VAL A 373 14.44 9.29 4.75
C VAL A 373 15.45 9.29 5.89
N LYS A 374 16.75 9.15 5.58
CA LYS A 374 17.83 9.19 6.56
C LYS A 374 18.14 10.61 7.05
N GLY A 375 17.69 11.61 6.30
CA GLY A 375 17.99 13.01 6.56
C GLY A 375 19.41 13.42 6.22
N THR A 376 20.01 12.75 5.25
CA THR A 376 21.37 12.97 4.75
C THR A 376 21.41 13.71 3.42
N ASP A 377 20.26 14.18 2.91
CA ASP A 377 20.21 15.11 1.78
C ASP A 377 21.18 16.28 2.03
N ALA A 378 22.01 16.57 1.04
CA ALA A 378 23.00 17.64 1.14
C ALA A 378 22.29 18.96 1.51
N LYS A 379 22.71 19.54 2.65
CA LYS A 379 22.35 20.91 3.02
C LYS A 379 23.05 21.93 2.14
#